data_AF-A0A392S7W7-F1
#
_entry.id   AF-A0A392S7W7-F1
#
_cell.length_a   1.000
_cell.length_b   1.000
_cell.length_c   1.000
_cell.angle_alpha   90.00
_cell.angle_beta   90.00
_cell.angle_gamma   90.00
#
_symmetry.space_group_name_H-M   'P 1'
#
loop_
_entity.id
_entity.type
_entity.pdbx_description
1 polymer ?
#
loop_
_entity_poly.entity_id
_entity_poly.type
_entity_poly.pdbx_seq_one_letter_code
_entity_poly.pdbx_strand_id
1 'polypeptide(L)' 'MKKLLPKLIDETQSAFVQGRQILDGVLIANEVIDEAKRKKREVLMFKVDFEKAYDSVDWDFLDFVME' A
#
# COMPACT_ATOMS: atom_id res chain seq x y z
N MET A 1 15.92 -3.72 10.57
CA MET A 1 15.60 -2.92 9.33
C MET A 1 15.77 -3.64 7.98
N LYS A 2 16.89 -3.55 7.22
CA LYS A 2 16.93 -4.05 5.80
C LYS A 2 16.57 -5.53 5.59
N LYS A 3 16.79 -6.38 6.61
CA LYS A 3 16.42 -7.81 6.57
C LYS A 3 14.92 -8.07 6.80
N LEU A 4 14.22 -7.15 7.46
CA LEU A 4 12.80 -7.27 7.81
C LEU A 4 11.90 -6.65 6.73
N LEU A 5 12.36 -5.57 6.08
CA LEU A 5 11.59 -4.89 5.03
C LEU A 5 11.04 -5.85 3.94
N PRO A 6 11.80 -6.84 3.42
CA PRO A 6 11.25 -7.79 2.44
C PRO A 6 10.10 -8.66 2.97
N LYS A 7 9.96 -8.83 4.29
CA LYS A 7 8.85 -9.56 4.92
C LYS A 7 7.67 -8.65 5.27
N LEU A 8 7.90 -7.35 5.42
CA LEU A 8 6.88 -6.36 5.80
C LEU A 8 6.26 -5.67 4.58
N ILE A 9 7.00 -5.50 3.49
CA ILE A 9 6.52 -4.87 2.26
C ILE A 9 5.69 -5.89 1.48
N ASP A 10 4.39 -5.66 1.40
CA ASP A 10 3.47 -6.46 0.60
C ASP A 10 3.75 -6.32 -0.91
N GLU A 11 3.41 -7.33 -1.70
CA GLU A 11 3.56 -7.31 -3.17
C GLU A 11 2.78 -6.17 -3.84
N THR A 12 1.66 -5.76 -3.24
CA THR A 12 0.78 -4.69 -3.75
C THR A 12 1.23 -3.29 -3.37
N GLN A 13 2.21 -3.13 -2.46
CA GLN A 13 2.73 -1.81 -2.07
C GLN A 13 3.64 -1.23 -3.17
N SER A 14 3.12 -0.30 -3.96
CA SER A 14 3.86 0.25 -5.11
C SER A 14 4.78 1.43 -4.78
N ALA A 15 4.41 2.25 -3.79
CA ALA A 15 5.13 3.49 -3.47
C ALA A 15 6.41 3.24 -2.66
N PHE A 16 7.46 4.02 -2.96
CA PHE A 16 8.74 4.04 -2.23
C PHE A 16 9.50 2.69 -2.18
N VAL A 17 9.18 1.75 -3.08
CA VAL A 17 9.89 0.47 -3.22
C VAL A 17 10.74 0.49 -4.48
N GLN A 18 12.02 0.15 -4.36
CA GLN A 18 12.93 0.09 -5.51
C GLN A 18 12.42 -0.91 -6.55
N GLY A 19 12.34 -0.47 -7.81
CA GLY A 19 11.88 -1.30 -8.92
C GLY A 19 10.37 -1.34 -9.11
N ARG A 20 9.58 -0.63 -8.29
CA ARG A 20 8.12 -0.44 -8.48
C ARG A 20 7.83 1.00 -8.89
N GLN A 21 6.81 1.18 -9.72
CA GLN A 21 6.37 2.48 -10.23
C GLN A 21 5.01 2.87 -9.64
N ILE A 22 4.77 4.17 -9.52
CA ILE A 22 3.47 4.71 -9.06
C ILE A 22 2.31 4.22 -9.96
N LEU A 23 2.58 4.00 -11.24
CA LEU A 23 1.61 3.53 -12.22
C LEU A 23 1.19 2.07 -11.98
N ASP A 24 2.01 1.26 -11.32
CA ASP A 24 1.67 -0.13 -10.99
C ASP A 24 0.44 -0.18 -10.07
N GLY A 25 0.39 0.70 -9.07
CA GLY A 25 -0.78 0.80 -8.18
C GLY A 25 -2.05 1.27 -8.89
N VAL A 26 -1.91 2.18 -9.86
CA VAL A 26 -3.03 2.66 -10.69
C VAL A 26 -3.56 1.55 -11.58
N LEU A 27 -2.67 0.75 -12.17
CA LEU A 27 -3.04 -0.40 -13.00
C LEU A 27 -3.83 -1.44 -12.21
N ILE A 28 -3.31 -1.86 -11.04
CA ILE A 28 -3.98 -2.83 -10.16
C ILE A 28 -5.39 -2.35 -9.79
N ALA A 29 -5.54 -1.10 -9.37
CA ALA A 29 -6.85 -0.55 -9.02
C ALA A 29 -7.83 -0.56 -10.20
N ASN A 30 -7.36 -0.22 -11.41
CA ASN A 30 -8.19 -0.25 -12.61
C ASN A 30 -8.65 -1.67 -12.96
N GLU A 31 -7.78 -2.66 -12.87
CA GLU A 31 -8.12 -4.07 -13.14
C GLU A 31 -9.14 -4.62 -12.15
N VAL A 32 -8.99 -4.31 -10.85
CA VAL A 32 -9.95 -4.72 -9.81
C VAL A 32 -11.34 -4.13 -10.06
N ILE A 33 -11.41 -2.85 -10.43
CA ILE A 33 -12.68 -2.18 -10.75
C ILE A 33 -13.30 -2.75 -12.03
N ASP A 34 -12.50 -2.98 -13.08
CA ASP A 34 -12.98 -3.58 -14.33
C ASP A 34 -13.54 -4.98 -14.11
N GLU A 35 -12.84 -5.81 -13.34
CA GLU A 35 -13.29 -7.16 -12.99
C GLU A 35 -14.62 -7.13 -12.24
N ALA A 36 -14.75 -6.24 -11.24
CA ALA A 36 -15.99 -6.06 -10.50
C ALA A 36 -17.17 -5.68 -11.41
N LYS A 37 -16.95 -4.74 -12.33
CA LYS A 37 -17.94 -4.32 -13.33
C LYS A 37 -18.35 -5.48 -14.24
N ARG A 38 -17.37 -6.22 -14.79
CA ARG A 38 -17.61 -7.39 -15.65
C ARG A 38 -18.40 -8.48 -14.93
N LYS A 39 -18.10 -8.70 -13.64
CA LYS A 39 -18.79 -9.70 -12.81
C LYS A 39 -20.10 -9.17 -12.19
N LYS A 40 -20.49 -7.92 -12.45
CA LYS A 40 -21.65 -7.25 -11.86
C LYS A 40 -21.67 -7.35 -10.33
N ARG A 41 -20.50 -7.25 -9.71
CA ARG A 41 -20.35 -7.26 -8.25
C ARG A 41 -20.46 -5.83 -7.73
N GLU A 42 -21.25 -5.66 -6.68
CA GLU A 42 -21.23 -4.43 -5.91
C GLU A 42 -19.89 -4.33 -5.17
N VAL A 43 -19.25 -3.16 -5.25
CA VAL A 43 -17.94 -2.90 -4.64
C VAL A 43 -17.97 -1.60 -3.87
N LEU A 44 -17.25 -1.58 -2.75
CA LEU A 44 -16.99 -0.40 -1.96
C LEU A 44 -15.49 -0.14 -1.96
N MET A 45 -15.09 1.06 -2.38
CA MET A 45 -13.70 1.50 -2.36
C MET A 45 -13.46 2.43 -1.18
N PHE A 46 -12.55 2.04 -0.29
CA PHE A 46 -12.07 2.90 0.79
C PHE A 46 -10.78 3.57 0.36
N LYS A 47 -10.84 4.90 0.17
CA LYS A 47 -9.65 5.72 -0.02
C LYS A 47 -9.30 6.39 1.30
N VAL A 48 -8.18 5.98 1.88
CA VAL A 48 -7.66 6.50 3.16
C VAL A 48 -6.34 7.21 2.88
N ASP A 49 -6.12 8.33 3.56
CA ASP A 49 -4.88 9.10 3.52
C ASP A 49 -4.52 9.55 4.93
N PHE A 50 -3.23 9.72 5.20
CA PHE A 50 -2.73 10.15 6.51
C PHE A 50 -2.28 11.61 6.44
N GLU A 51 -2.84 12.45 7.31
CA GLU A 51 -2.35 13.82 7.47
C GLU A 51 -0.96 13.79 8.13
N LYS A 52 0.04 14.34 7.43
CA LYS A 52 1.41 14.49 7.91
C LYS A 52 1.96 13.21 8.53
N ALA A 53 1.95 12.11 7.76
CA ALA A 53 2.28 10.77 8.26
C ALA A 53 3.59 10.70 9.06
N TYR A 54 4.63 11.42 8.66
CA TYR A 54 5.92 11.45 9.38
C TYR A 54 5.91 12.28 10.66
N ASP A 55 5.00 13.27 10.79
CA ASP A 55 4.86 14.05 12.02
C ASP A 55 3.99 13.31 13.05
N SER A 56 3.06 12.49 12.56
CA SER A 56 2.04 11.79 13.35
C SER A 56 2.40 10.35 13.74
N VAL A 57 3.51 9.80 13.20
CA VAL A 57 3.93 8.42 13.49
C VAL A 57 4.49 8.32 14.91
N ASP A 58 4.13 7.25 15.62
CA ASP A 58 4.77 6.87 16.87
C ASP A 58 6.12 6.19 16.55
N TRP A 59 7.20 6.90 16.84
CA TRP A 59 8.56 6.45 16.55
C TRP A 59 9.02 5.30 17.43
N ASP A 60 8.61 5.26 18.70
CA ASP A 60 8.98 4.17 19.62
C ASP A 60 8.32 2.85 19.17
N PHE A 61 7.07 2.93 18.71
CA PHE A 61 6.40 1.79 18.11
C PHE A 61 7.08 1.33 16.80
N LEU A 62 7.47 2.28 15.94
CA LEU A 62 8.16 1.95 14.70
C LEU A 62 9.49 1.23 14.96
N ASP A 63 10.28 1.71 15.93
CA ASP A 63 11.55 1.10 16.31
C ASP A 63 11.32 -0.33 16.86
N PHE A 64 10.32 -0.52 17.74
CA PHE A 64 9.95 -1.85 18.24
C PHE A 64 9.59 -2.84 17.12
N VAL A 65 8.88 -2.40 16.09
CA VAL A 65 8.52 -3.25 14.93
C VAL A 65 9.73 -3.55 14.03
N MET A 66 10.74 -2.67 14.05
CA MET A 66 11.87 -2.69 13.11
C MET A 66 13.16 -3.33 13.64
N GLU A 67 13.19 -3.70 14.92
CA GLU A 67 14.16 -4.60 15.56
C GLU A 67 14.05 -6.05 15.04
#